data_AF-A0A6A3UGA5-F1
#
_entry.id   AF-A0A6A3UGA5-F1
#
_cell.length_a   1.000
_cell.length_b   1.000
_cell.length_c   1.000
_cell.angle_alpha   90.00
_cell.angle_beta   90.00
_cell.angle_gamma   90.00
#
_symmetry.space_group_name_H-M   'P 1'
#
loop_
_entity.id
_entity.type
_entity.pdbx_description
1 polymer ?
#
loop_
_entity_poly.entity_id
_entity_poly.type
_entity_poly.pdbx_seq_one_letter_code
_entity_poly.pdbx_strand_id
1 'polypeptide(L)'
;MLNKMREFGLDLENIVYFRGEMHYLVMTPKRHNLVVRRVVKKNHPNPADLVRTDNINQDAFHLFVNEIVNFVGIPRKTDFARLSIFDFSSLARADKAASIPTSHGKKLYVGLIGDSLLEPVWHEGVGTCRGFLSALDAVWMVAQIGKMADVQLLADREFTYRIMQRL
;
A
#
# COMPACT_ATOMS: atom_id res chain seq x y z
N MET A 1 -8.66 -15.35 -16.93
CA MET A 1 -9.28 -15.52 -15.59
C MET A 1 -10.24 -14.39 -15.27
N LEU A 2 -9.78 -13.13 -15.22
CA LEU A 2 -10.62 -11.95 -14.91
C LEU A 2 -11.84 -11.77 -15.82
N ASN A 3 -11.71 -12.00 -17.14
CA ASN A 3 -12.86 -11.94 -18.05
C ASN A 3 -13.95 -12.96 -17.69
N LYS A 4 -13.56 -14.18 -17.31
CA LYS A 4 -14.50 -15.20 -16.84
C LYS A 4 -15.16 -14.76 -15.52
N MET A 5 -14.39 -14.21 -14.57
CA MET A 5 -14.96 -13.66 -13.33
C MET A 5 -16.01 -12.59 -13.60
N ARG A 6 -15.76 -11.72 -14.59
CA ARG A 6 -16.71 -10.66 -14.99
C ARG A 6 -18.03 -11.23 -15.51
N GLU A 7 -18.03 -12.37 -16.21
CA GLU A 7 -19.26 -13.07 -16.64
C GLU A 7 -20.10 -13.52 -15.44
N PHE A 8 -19.47 -13.81 -14.29
CA PHE A 8 -20.13 -14.11 -13.02
C PHE A 8 -20.38 -12.84 -12.17
N GLY A 9 -20.25 -11.65 -12.75
CA GLY A 9 -20.46 -10.38 -12.06
C GLY A 9 -19.41 -10.04 -10.99
N LEU A 10 -18.22 -10.63 -11.07
CA LEU A 10 -17.05 -10.32 -10.24
C LEU A 10 -16.06 -9.51 -11.09
N ASP A 11 -16.15 -8.18 -11.04
CA ASP A 11 -15.31 -7.30 -11.87
C ASP A 11 -14.13 -6.74 -11.07
N LEU A 12 -12.98 -7.34 -11.28
CA LEU A 12 -11.70 -6.98 -10.66
C LEU A 12 -10.71 -6.52 -11.73
N GLU A 13 -9.84 -5.58 -11.36
CA GLU A 13 -8.70 -5.15 -12.17
C GLU A 13 -7.51 -6.11 -12.02
N ASN A 14 -7.28 -6.59 -10.79
CA ASN A 14 -6.26 -7.58 -10.48
C ASN A 14 -6.67 -8.45 -9.29
N ILE A 15 -5.99 -9.59 -9.17
CA ILE A 15 -6.05 -10.50 -8.04
C ILE A 15 -4.73 -11.24 -7.93
N VAL A 16 -4.16 -11.29 -6.73
CA VAL A 16 -2.90 -11.97 -6.42
C VAL A 16 -3.11 -12.85 -5.21
N TYR A 17 -2.70 -14.11 -5.34
CA TYR A 17 -2.84 -15.14 -4.32
C TYR A 17 -1.45 -15.64 -3.89
N PHE A 18 -1.20 -15.60 -2.58
CA PHE A 18 -0.01 -16.15 -1.96
C PHE A 18 -0.40 -17.33 -1.08
N ARG A 19 0.27 -18.46 -1.30
CA ARG A 19 0.13 -19.66 -0.48
C ARG A 19 1.33 -19.76 0.46
N GLY A 20 1.11 -19.51 1.75
CA GLY A 20 2.08 -19.71 2.82
C GLY A 20 1.47 -20.50 3.97
N GLU A 21 1.82 -20.13 5.20
CA GLU A 21 1.13 -20.61 6.42
C GLU A 21 -0.37 -20.27 6.40
N MET A 22 -0.71 -19.14 5.77
CA MET A 22 -2.07 -18.69 5.53
C MET A 22 -2.31 -18.53 4.02
N HIS A 23 -3.56 -18.68 3.60
CA HIS A 23 -4.00 -18.28 2.27
C HIS A 23 -4.21 -16.76 2.26
N TYR A 24 -3.33 -16.03 1.58
CA TYR A 24 -3.41 -14.57 1.49
C TYR A 24 -3.82 -14.14 0.08
N LEU A 25 -4.81 -13.26 0.00
CA LEU A 25 -5.39 -12.79 -1.24
C LEU A 25 -5.46 -11.26 -1.21
N VAL A 26 -4.93 -10.62 -2.25
CA VAL A 26 -5.10 -9.18 -2.49
C VAL A 26 -5.74 -9.00 -3.86
N MET A 27 -6.70 -8.09 -3.97
CA MET A 27 -7.46 -7.88 -5.19
C MET A 27 -7.90 -6.43 -5.30
N THR A 28 -8.13 -5.97 -6.53
CA THR A 28 -8.58 -4.61 -6.81
C THR A 28 -9.96 -4.66 -7.48
N PRO A 29 -11.06 -4.70 -6.71
CA PRO A 29 -12.40 -4.68 -7.25
C PRO A 29 -12.76 -3.30 -7.80
N LYS A 30 -13.47 -3.26 -8.93
CA LYS A 30 -13.92 -1.98 -9.47
C LYS A 30 -15.01 -1.38 -8.59
N ARG A 31 -14.97 -0.06 -8.44
CA ARG A 31 -15.95 0.72 -7.67
C ARG A 31 -17.41 0.40 -8.01
N HIS A 32 -17.75 0.35 -9.29
CA HIS A 32 -19.13 0.04 -9.70
C HIS A 32 -19.56 -1.36 -9.24
N ASN A 33 -18.64 -2.33 -9.21
CA ASN A 33 -18.91 -3.68 -8.80
C ASN A 33 -19.17 -3.76 -7.28
N LEU A 34 -18.39 -3.03 -6.48
CA LEU A 34 -18.63 -2.87 -5.04
C LEU A 34 -20.03 -2.30 -4.74
N VAL A 35 -20.50 -1.34 -5.54
CA VAL A 35 -21.83 -0.72 -5.39
C VAL A 35 -22.94 -1.69 -5.80
N VAL A 36 -22.84 -2.31 -6.98
CA VAL A 36 -23.86 -3.26 -7.48
C VAL A 36 -23.98 -4.48 -6.56
N ARG A 37 -22.86 -4.98 -6.04
CA ARG A 37 -22.81 -6.09 -5.08
C ARG A 37 -23.15 -5.67 -3.65
N ARG A 38 -23.47 -4.38 -3.41
CA ARG A 38 -23.83 -3.82 -2.10
C ARG A 38 -22.77 -4.03 -1.01
N VAL A 39 -21.51 -4.20 -1.41
CA VAL A 39 -20.36 -4.25 -0.47
C VAL A 39 -20.22 -2.92 0.25
N VAL A 40 -20.51 -1.82 -0.45
CA VAL A 40 -20.61 -0.48 0.12
C VAL A 40 -22.08 -0.08 0.25
N LYS A 41 -22.45 0.57 1.37
CA LYS A 41 -23.82 1.01 1.66
C LYS A 41 -24.21 2.22 0.82
N LYS A 42 -23.29 3.18 0.65
CA LYS A 42 -23.45 4.39 -0.15
C LYS A 42 -22.27 4.58 -1.10
N ASN A 43 -22.56 5.09 -2.30
CA ASN A 43 -21.56 5.39 -3.32
C ASN A 43 -20.98 6.82 -3.12
N HIS A 44 -20.13 7.00 -2.10
CA HIS A 44 -19.50 8.29 -1.80
C HIS A 44 -18.50 8.71 -2.89
N PRO A 45 -18.53 9.96 -3.40
CA PRO A 45 -17.66 10.41 -4.48
C PRO A 45 -16.17 10.24 -4.13
N ASN A 46 -15.78 10.59 -2.90
CA ASN A 46 -14.43 10.41 -2.39
C ASN A 46 -14.12 8.92 -2.11
N PRO A 47 -13.05 8.35 -2.70
CA PRO A 47 -12.65 6.96 -2.47
C PRO A 47 -12.38 6.62 -1.00
N ALA A 48 -11.77 7.55 -0.24
CA ALA A 48 -11.52 7.34 1.19
C ALA A 48 -12.83 7.11 1.96
N ASP A 49 -13.87 7.89 1.66
CA ASP A 49 -15.19 7.75 2.29
C ASP A 49 -15.94 6.50 1.81
N LEU A 50 -15.68 6.06 0.58
CA LEU A 50 -16.28 4.86 0.01
C LEU A 50 -15.88 3.59 0.79
N VAL A 51 -14.61 3.51 1.21
CA VAL A 51 -14.05 2.32 1.89
C VAL A 51 -14.05 2.41 3.42
N ARG A 52 -14.60 3.48 4.01
CA ARG A 52 -14.72 3.62 5.47
C ARG A 52 -15.51 2.46 6.07
N THR A 53 -15.09 2.00 7.25
CA THR A 53 -15.67 0.86 7.96
C THR A 53 -17.18 1.00 8.20
N ASP A 54 -17.67 2.21 8.48
CA ASP A 54 -19.10 2.51 8.67
C ASP A 54 -19.92 2.39 7.37
N ASN A 55 -19.29 2.60 6.21
CA ASN A 55 -19.89 2.44 4.90
C ASN A 55 -19.81 1.00 4.35
N ILE A 56 -19.03 0.10 4.95
CA ILE A 56 -18.95 -1.30 4.50
C ILE A 56 -20.12 -2.12 5.05
N ASN A 57 -20.79 -2.85 4.17
CA ASN A 57 -21.72 -3.92 4.52
C ASN A 57 -20.92 -5.21 4.68
N GLN A 58 -20.66 -5.63 5.93
CA GLN A 58 -19.80 -6.76 6.23
C GLN A 58 -20.32 -8.08 5.68
N ASP A 59 -21.63 -8.33 5.71
CA ASP A 59 -22.22 -9.57 5.19
C ASP A 59 -22.06 -9.65 3.67
N ALA A 60 -22.38 -8.56 2.96
CA ALA A 60 -22.19 -8.49 1.51
C ALA A 60 -20.71 -8.56 1.13
N PHE A 61 -19.83 -7.96 1.93
CA PHE A 61 -18.39 -8.02 1.71
C PHE A 61 -17.85 -9.44 1.87
N HIS A 62 -18.26 -10.14 2.93
CA HIS A 62 -17.89 -11.54 3.16
C HIS A 62 -18.36 -12.44 2.03
N LEU A 63 -19.64 -12.32 1.63
CA LEU A 63 -20.19 -13.08 0.49
C LEU A 63 -19.47 -12.79 -0.82
N PHE A 64 -19.15 -11.53 -1.09
CA PHE A 64 -18.41 -11.13 -2.28
C PHE A 64 -17.02 -11.76 -2.34
N VAL A 65 -16.25 -11.70 -1.25
CA VAL A 65 -14.93 -12.33 -1.17
C VAL A 65 -15.03 -13.85 -1.24
N ASN A 66 -16.07 -14.42 -0.63
CA ASN A 66 -16.35 -15.85 -0.64
C ASN A 66 -16.59 -16.37 -2.07
N GLU A 67 -17.40 -15.69 -2.87
CA GLU A 67 -17.61 -16.02 -4.29
C GLU A 67 -16.28 -16.01 -5.07
N ILE A 68 -15.43 -15.01 -4.84
CA ILE A 68 -14.12 -14.91 -5.50
C ILE A 68 -13.21 -16.09 -5.13
N VAL A 69 -13.14 -16.43 -3.84
CA VAL A 69 -12.32 -17.54 -3.34
C VAL A 69 -12.79 -18.88 -3.89
N ASN A 70 -14.11 -19.10 -3.93
CA ASN A 70 -14.70 -20.29 -4.53
C ASN A 70 -14.42 -20.37 -6.04
N PHE A 71 -14.53 -19.24 -6.75
CA PHE A 71 -14.24 -19.17 -8.18
C PHE A 71 -12.77 -19.50 -8.50
N VAL A 72 -11.84 -18.98 -7.70
CA VAL A 72 -10.40 -19.24 -7.85
C VAL A 72 -10.05 -20.67 -7.41
N GLY A 73 -10.91 -21.34 -6.65
CA GLY A 73 -10.71 -22.71 -6.20
C GLY A 73 -9.71 -22.82 -5.06
N ILE A 74 -9.61 -21.81 -4.19
CA ILE A 74 -8.69 -21.85 -3.05
C ILE A 74 -9.30 -22.79 -1.99
N PRO A 75 -8.60 -23.87 -1.59
CA PRO A 75 -9.10 -24.78 -0.58
C PRO A 75 -9.10 -24.08 0.78
N ARG A 76 -10.24 -24.13 1.50
CA ARG A 76 -10.32 -23.63 2.89
C ARG A 76 -10.90 -24.70 3.81
N LYS A 77 -10.43 -24.69 5.06
CA LYS A 77 -10.97 -25.50 6.17
C LYS A 77 -11.72 -24.66 7.21
N THR A 78 -11.44 -23.36 7.25
CA THR A 78 -11.97 -22.40 8.21
C THR A 78 -12.46 -21.14 7.46
N ASP A 79 -13.22 -20.30 8.16
CA ASP A 79 -13.63 -18.99 7.63
C ASP A 79 -12.46 -18.00 7.57
N PHE A 80 -12.69 -16.81 7.01
CA PHE A 80 -11.71 -15.74 6.89
C PHE A 80 -11.20 -15.27 8.25
N ALA A 81 -9.89 -15.41 8.49
CA ALA A 81 -9.26 -14.87 9.69
C ALA A 81 -9.30 -13.33 9.71
N ARG A 82 -9.23 -12.68 8.54
CA ARG A 82 -9.31 -11.23 8.39
C ARG A 82 -9.78 -10.84 7.00
N LEU A 83 -10.71 -9.89 6.94
CA LEU A 83 -11.12 -9.20 5.73
C LEU A 83 -10.96 -7.70 5.94
N SER A 84 -10.42 -7.00 4.94
CA SER A 84 -10.21 -5.55 5.01
C SER A 84 -10.24 -4.98 3.60
N ILE A 85 -10.69 -3.74 3.46
CA ILE A 85 -10.76 -2.99 2.21
C ILE A 85 -10.01 -1.67 2.39
N PHE A 86 -9.23 -1.29 1.40
CA PHE A 86 -8.34 -0.14 1.44
C PHE A 86 -8.50 0.72 0.19
N ASP A 87 -8.20 2.00 0.32
CA ASP A 87 -8.16 2.93 -0.80
C ASP A 87 -6.78 2.86 -1.46
N PHE A 88 -6.75 2.49 -2.74
CA PHE A 88 -5.54 2.47 -3.58
C PHE A 88 -5.55 3.57 -4.66
N SER A 89 -6.46 4.54 -4.57
CA SER A 89 -6.67 5.56 -5.60
C SER A 89 -5.56 6.61 -5.65
N SER A 90 -4.86 6.80 -4.53
CA SER A 90 -3.73 7.71 -4.41
C SER A 90 -2.58 7.03 -3.67
N LEU A 91 -1.35 7.36 -4.06
CA LEU A 91 -0.15 6.93 -3.36
C LEU A 91 0.49 8.14 -2.69
N ALA A 92 0.72 8.06 -1.39
CA ALA A 92 1.46 9.05 -0.64
C ALA A 92 2.97 8.93 -0.92
N ARG A 93 3.60 10.07 -1.18
CA ARG A 93 5.05 10.19 -1.34
C ARG A 93 5.52 11.40 -0.56
N ALA A 94 6.60 11.24 0.19
CA ALA A 94 7.23 12.38 0.84
C ALA A 94 7.80 13.34 -0.22
N ASP A 95 7.69 14.65 0.02
CA ASP A 95 8.34 15.66 -0.83
C ASP A 95 9.86 15.53 -0.78
N LYS A 96 10.41 15.18 0.39
CA LYS A 96 11.84 15.04 0.64
C LYS A 96 12.10 13.83 1.52
N ALA A 97 13.22 13.16 1.28
CA ALA A 97 13.61 12.02 2.08
C ALA A 97 14.23 12.38 3.43
N ALA A 98 14.79 13.58 3.56
CA ALA A 98 15.38 14.08 4.79
C ALA A 98 15.29 15.61 4.90
N SER A 99 15.42 16.10 6.12
CA SER A 99 15.53 17.53 6.42
C SER A 99 16.42 17.76 7.64
N ILE A 100 17.04 18.94 7.71
CA ILE A 100 17.90 19.34 8.84
C ILE A 100 17.42 20.70 9.39
N PRO A 101 16.30 20.73 10.14
CA PRO A 101 15.90 21.94 10.84
C PRO A 101 16.95 22.35 11.90
N THR A 102 17.10 23.65 12.09
CA THR A 102 18.01 24.24 13.08
C THR A 102 17.22 25.11 14.06
N SER A 103 17.50 24.97 15.36
CA SER A 103 16.90 25.78 16.41
C SER A 103 17.91 25.99 17.54
N HIS A 104 18.02 27.22 18.04
CA HIS A 104 18.98 27.59 19.11
C HIS A 104 20.42 27.13 18.84
N GLY A 105 20.88 27.23 17.59
CA GLY A 105 22.22 26.80 17.18
C GLY A 105 22.43 25.28 17.14
N LYS A 106 21.39 24.48 17.40
CA LYS A 106 21.43 23.01 17.32
C LYS A 106 20.73 22.51 16.07
N LYS A 107 21.31 21.50 15.43
CA LYS A 107 20.76 20.84 14.24
C LYS A 107 20.03 19.56 14.65
N LEU A 108 18.88 19.30 14.04
CA LEU A 108 18.16 18.04 14.15
C LEU A 108 18.12 17.38 12.78
N TYR A 109 18.66 16.18 12.66
CA TYR A 109 18.64 15.41 11.42
C TYR A 109 17.40 14.52 11.40
N VAL A 110 16.53 14.70 10.40
CA VAL A 110 15.29 13.95 10.24
C VAL A 110 15.36 13.20 8.91
N GLY A 111 15.12 11.89 8.92
CA GLY A 111 15.08 11.05 7.72
C GLY A 111 13.86 10.14 7.73
N LEU A 112 13.17 10.05 6.60
CA LEU A 112 12.03 9.15 6.40
C LEU A 112 12.49 7.83 5.77
N ILE A 113 11.84 6.74 6.17
CA ILE A 113 12.09 5.37 5.67
C ILE A 113 10.77 4.61 5.52
N GLY A 114 10.79 3.54 4.71
CA GLY A 114 9.63 2.66 4.52
C GLY A 114 8.41 3.39 3.95
N ASP A 115 7.22 2.95 4.35
CA ASP A 115 5.95 3.47 3.86
C ASP A 115 5.76 4.98 4.16
N SER A 116 6.41 5.52 5.19
CA SER A 116 6.40 6.96 5.50
C SER A 116 7.13 7.81 4.45
N LEU A 117 8.07 7.21 3.72
CA LEU A 117 8.83 7.84 2.65
C LEU A 117 8.13 7.65 1.30
N LEU A 118 7.65 6.43 1.05
CA LEU A 118 7.07 6.03 -0.22
C LEU A 118 6.05 4.90 0.01
N GLU A 119 4.77 5.22 -0.14
CA GLU A 119 3.71 4.22 -0.01
C GLU A 119 3.82 3.14 -1.09
N PRO A 120 3.83 1.84 -0.72
CA PRO A 120 3.99 0.76 -1.67
C PRO A 120 2.66 0.36 -2.33
N VAL A 121 2.74 0.03 -3.61
CA VAL A 121 1.66 -0.66 -4.31
C VAL A 121 1.77 -2.15 -4.01
N TRP A 122 0.87 -2.72 -3.21
CA TRP A 122 1.04 -4.08 -2.67
C TRP A 122 1.12 -5.17 -3.75
N HIS A 123 0.40 -5.00 -4.86
CA HIS A 123 0.41 -5.98 -5.94
C HIS A 123 1.72 -5.99 -6.76
N GLU A 124 2.58 -4.98 -6.62
CA GLU A 124 3.93 -4.96 -7.22
C GLU A 124 4.95 -5.75 -6.39
N GLY A 125 4.68 -5.99 -5.10
CA GLY A 125 5.56 -6.78 -4.22
C GLY A 125 6.90 -6.15 -3.86
N VAL A 126 7.11 -4.85 -4.14
CA VAL A 126 8.40 -4.16 -3.95
C VAL A 126 8.52 -3.36 -2.64
N GLY A 127 7.45 -3.29 -1.84
CA GLY A 127 7.41 -2.47 -0.63
C GLY A 127 8.51 -2.80 0.37
N THR A 128 8.71 -4.08 0.68
CA THR A 128 9.79 -4.53 1.58
C THR A 128 11.17 -4.15 1.05
N CYS A 129 11.43 -4.34 -0.25
CA CYS A 129 12.71 -4.01 -0.87
C CYS A 129 13.00 -2.51 -0.78
N ARG A 130 12.05 -1.66 -1.18
CA ARG A 130 12.18 -0.20 -1.10
C ARG A 130 12.34 0.26 0.35
N GLY A 131 11.62 -0.36 1.29
CA GLY A 131 11.73 -0.09 2.72
C GLY A 131 13.14 -0.35 3.26
N PHE A 132 13.71 -1.53 2.98
CA PHE A 132 15.07 -1.87 3.40
C PHE A 132 16.13 -0.96 2.77
N LEU A 133 16.02 -0.68 1.46
CA LEU A 133 16.92 0.24 0.78
C LEU A 133 16.87 1.64 1.43
N SER A 134 15.67 2.16 1.73
CA SER A 134 15.52 3.47 2.38
C SER A 134 16.13 3.50 3.79
N ALA A 135 16.05 2.39 4.52
CA ALA A 135 16.67 2.26 5.84
C ALA A 135 18.20 2.26 5.75
N LEU A 136 18.77 1.57 4.76
CA LEU A 136 20.22 1.57 4.51
C LEU A 136 20.72 2.97 4.13
N ASP A 137 19.98 3.68 3.27
CA ASP A 137 20.29 5.07 2.90
C ASP A 137 20.25 6.01 4.12
N ALA A 138 19.29 5.81 5.03
CA ALA A 138 19.20 6.58 6.27
C ALA A 138 20.36 6.28 7.22
N VAL A 139 20.76 5.00 7.37
CA VAL A 139 21.93 4.62 8.16
C VAL A 139 23.20 5.21 7.58
N TRP A 140 23.36 5.18 6.25
CA TRP A 140 24.47 5.83 5.57
C TRP A 140 24.49 7.33 5.86
N MET A 141 23.35 8.02 5.75
CA MET A 141 23.23 9.45 6.03
C MET A 141 23.69 9.77 7.46
N VAL A 142 23.24 8.99 8.45
CA VAL A 142 23.66 9.16 9.86
C VAL A 142 25.17 8.98 10.02
N ALA A 143 25.77 8.00 9.35
CA ALA A 143 27.20 7.72 9.44
C ALA A 143 28.10 8.81 8.82
N GLN A 144 27.54 9.69 7.97
CA GLN A 144 28.25 10.81 7.34
C GLN A 144 28.10 12.14 8.08
N ILE A 145 27.25 12.20 9.12
CA ILE A 145 27.10 13.41 9.94
C ILE A 145 28.45 13.82 10.52
N GLY A 146 28.82 15.10 10.34
CA GLY A 146 30.10 15.66 10.79
C GLY A 146 31.31 15.33 9.89
N LYS A 147 31.16 14.44 8.90
CA LYS A 147 32.19 14.16 7.88
C LYS A 147 31.94 14.92 6.59
N MET A 148 30.67 15.11 6.24
CA MET A 148 30.21 15.80 5.04
C MET A 148 29.48 17.09 5.40
N ALA A 149 29.48 18.05 4.48
CA ALA A 149 28.65 19.24 4.62
C ALA A 149 27.16 18.85 4.55
N ASP A 150 26.32 19.44 5.41
CA ASP A 150 24.89 19.10 5.51
C ASP A 150 24.15 19.24 4.17
N VAL A 151 24.55 20.22 3.34
CA VAL A 151 23.96 20.44 2.01
C VAL A 151 24.25 19.25 1.09
N GLN A 152 25.48 18.73 1.11
CA GLN A 152 25.85 17.55 0.32
C GLN A 152 25.13 16.31 0.85
N LEU A 153 25.04 16.16 2.18
CA LEU A 153 24.35 15.06 2.82
C LEU A 153 22.88 14.97 2.39
N LEU A 154 22.17 16.11 2.37
CA LEU A 154 20.79 16.19 1.89
C LEU A 154 20.68 15.92 0.39
N ALA A 155 21.62 16.43 -0.42
CA ALA A 155 21.63 16.20 -1.86
C ALA A 155 21.82 14.71 -2.21
N ASP A 156 22.75 14.02 -1.54
CA ASP A 156 22.99 12.59 -1.76
C ASP A 156 21.79 11.75 -1.31
N ARG A 157 21.20 12.07 -0.16
CA ARG A 157 20.00 11.39 0.34
C ARG A 157 18.80 11.56 -0.58
N GLU A 158 18.64 12.74 -1.15
CA GLU A 158 17.59 13.02 -2.14
C GLU A 158 17.86 12.30 -3.46
N PHE A 159 19.12 12.21 -3.88
CA PHE A 159 19.49 11.47 -5.08
C PHE A 159 19.10 9.98 -5.00
N THR A 160 19.41 9.30 -3.89
CA THR A 160 19.01 7.90 -3.72
C THR A 160 17.49 7.75 -3.66
N TYR A 161 16.78 8.70 -3.05
CA TYR A 161 15.33 8.71 -3.03
C TYR A 161 14.72 8.81 -4.43
N ARG A 162 15.25 9.70 -5.28
CA ARG A 162 14.77 9.83 -6.67
C ARG A 162 15.01 8.58 -7.50
N ILE A 163 16.06 7.81 -7.22
CA ILE A 163 16.27 6.49 -7.83
C ILE A 163 15.17 5.53 -7.37
N MET A 164 14.91 5.48 -6.06
CA MET A 164 13.89 4.61 -5.48
C MET A 164 12.47 4.86 -6.00
N GLN A 165 12.14 6.12 -6.31
CA GLN A 165 10.86 6.50 -6.90
C GLN A 165 10.64 5.96 -8.33
N ARG A 166 11.71 5.56 -9.03
CA ARG A 166 11.72 5.11 -10.43
C ARG A 166 11.83 3.59 -10.59
N LEU A 167 12.33 2.91 -9.56
CA LEU A 167 12.29 1.45 -9.43
C LEU A 167 10.86 1.02 -9.15
#